data_AF-A0A968HIL6-F1
#
_entry.id   AF-A0A968HIL6-F1
#
_cell.length_a   1.000
_cell.length_b   1.000
_cell.length_c   1.000
_cell.angle_alpha   90.00
_cell.angle_beta   90.00
_cell.angle_gamma   90.00
#
_symmetry.space_group_name_H-M   'P 1'
#
loop_
_entity.id
_entity.type
_entity.pdbx_description
1 polymer ?
#
loop_
_entity_poly.entity_id
_entity_poly.type
_entity_poly.pdbx_seq_one_letter_code
_entity_poly.pdbx_strand_id
1 'polypeptide(L)'
;QMHEFFDFVSSLGIDGMMISPGYSYEWAPDQDRFLKREQTRTLFQQILAPFRAGQKKWNFNHNPLFLDFLTGEKDYECTPWGMPSYSVLGWQKPCYLLNEGHYESFQELLDNTDWEHYGRASGNPKCQDCMMHCGFEPTAAVDALQPNNMGRAVAGLFW
;
A
#
# COMPACT_ATOMS: atom_id res chain seq x y z
N GLN A 1 -8.10 19.46 -8.19
CA GLN A 1 -7.25 18.50 -8.92
C GLN A 1 -7.55 17.05 -8.55
N MET A 2 -7.08 16.49 -7.43
CA MET A 2 -7.33 15.06 -7.11
C MET A 2 -8.83 14.71 -6.99
N HIS A 3 -9.62 15.53 -6.30
CA HIS A 3 -11.06 15.29 -6.15
C HIS A 3 -11.80 15.32 -7.51
N GLU A 4 -11.45 16.26 -8.39
CA GLU A 4 -12.02 16.35 -9.74
C GLU A 4 -11.62 15.15 -10.59
N PHE A 5 -10.40 14.65 -10.43
CA PHE A 5 -9.94 13.44 -11.10
C PHE A 5 -10.73 12.21 -10.63
N PHE A 6 -10.95 12.06 -9.32
CA PHE A 6 -11.78 10.96 -8.80
C PHE A 6 -13.23 11.08 -9.26
N ASP A 7 -13.80 12.29 -9.27
CA ASP A 7 -15.14 12.52 -9.82
C ASP A 7 -15.22 12.12 -11.30
N PHE A 8 -14.23 12.50 -12.09
CA PHE A 8 -14.14 12.12 -13.50
C PHE A 8 -14.02 10.60 -13.67
N VAL A 9 -13.10 9.95 -12.97
CA VAL A 9 -12.89 8.50 -13.07
C VAL A 9 -14.13 7.73 -12.62
N SER A 10 -14.80 8.16 -11.55
CA SER A 10 -16.08 7.59 -11.12
C SER A 10 -17.19 7.76 -12.17
N SER A 11 -17.15 8.82 -12.99
CA SER A 11 -18.14 9.02 -14.08
C SER A 11 -17.99 8.02 -15.23
N LEU A 12 -16.86 7.31 -15.34
CA LEU A 12 -16.56 6.37 -16.43
C LEU A 12 -17.21 5.00 -16.25
N GLY A 13 -17.92 4.75 -15.14
CA GLY A 13 -18.57 3.47 -14.85
C GLY A 13 -17.59 2.33 -14.55
N ILE A 14 -16.46 2.65 -13.91
CA ILE A 14 -15.46 1.64 -13.49
C ILE A 14 -15.92 0.86 -12.25
N ASP A 15 -15.39 -0.35 -12.08
CA ASP A 15 -15.65 -1.20 -10.92
C ASP A 15 -15.02 -0.68 -9.61
N GLY A 16 -14.11 0.28 -9.70
CA GLY A 16 -13.48 0.94 -8.56
C GLY A 16 -12.03 1.30 -8.84
N MET A 17 -11.47 2.21 -8.05
CA MET A 17 -10.12 2.73 -8.23
C MET A 17 -9.21 2.34 -7.08
N MET A 18 -7.91 2.24 -7.36
CA MET A 18 -6.87 2.05 -6.36
C MET A 18 -5.91 3.24 -6.38
N ILE A 19 -5.58 3.76 -5.20
CA ILE A 19 -4.66 4.85 -4.94
C ILE A 19 -3.55 4.36 -4.00
N SER A 20 -2.33 4.79 -4.27
CA SER A 20 -1.19 4.49 -3.40
C SER A 20 -0.23 5.67 -3.44
N PRO A 21 0.42 6.01 -2.31
CA PRO A 21 1.48 7.00 -2.34
C PRO A 21 2.64 6.53 -3.20
N GLY A 22 3.29 7.48 -3.86
CA GLY A 22 4.56 7.21 -4.54
C GLY A 22 5.64 6.83 -3.54
N TYR A 23 6.51 5.90 -3.94
CA TYR A 23 7.68 5.48 -3.17
C TYR A 23 8.96 6.05 -3.79
N SER A 24 9.81 6.68 -2.96
CA SER A 24 11.15 7.12 -3.38
C SER A 24 12.06 5.91 -3.51
N TYR A 25 12.26 5.42 -4.74
CA TYR A 25 13.31 4.46 -5.02
C TYR A 25 14.61 5.20 -5.33
N GLU A 26 15.75 4.66 -4.88
CA GLU A 26 17.08 5.31 -5.01
C GLU A 26 17.47 5.63 -6.46
N TRP A 27 16.93 4.88 -7.43
CA TRP A 27 17.22 5.09 -8.85
C TRP A 27 16.31 6.11 -9.52
N ALA A 28 15.36 6.70 -8.79
CA ALA A 28 14.54 7.75 -9.34
C ALA A 28 15.41 8.98 -9.61
N PRO A 29 15.39 9.55 -10.83
CA PRO A 29 16.20 10.73 -11.17
C PRO A 29 15.77 12.00 -10.42
N ASP A 30 14.55 12.01 -9.88
CA ASP A 30 13.98 13.12 -9.10
C ASP A 30 13.65 12.61 -7.69
N GLN A 31 14.52 12.89 -6.72
CA GLN A 31 14.34 12.50 -5.33
C GLN A 31 13.52 13.53 -4.53
N ASP A 32 13.37 14.75 -5.03
CA ASP A 32 12.84 15.90 -4.27
C ASP A 32 11.30 15.94 -4.23
N ARG A 33 10.62 15.15 -5.07
CA ARG A 33 9.16 15.11 -5.15
C ARG A 33 8.49 14.03 -4.30
N PHE A 34 9.27 13.17 -3.65
CA PHE A 34 8.72 12.13 -2.81
C PHE A 34 8.44 12.63 -1.41
N LEU A 35 7.23 12.33 -0.94
CA LEU A 35 6.77 12.72 0.38
C LEU A 35 7.28 11.71 1.42
N LYS A 36 7.78 12.23 2.54
CA LYS A 36 8.00 11.42 3.73
C LYS A 36 6.67 10.93 4.29
N ARG A 37 6.71 9.91 5.13
CA ARG A 37 5.51 9.25 5.67
C ARG A 37 4.48 10.21 6.26
N GLU A 38 4.90 11.16 7.09
CA GLU A 38 3.99 12.12 7.74
C GLU A 38 3.41 13.15 6.76
N GLN A 39 4.17 13.53 5.73
CA GLN A 39 3.68 14.38 4.65
C GLN A 39 2.65 13.63 3.79
N THR A 40 2.92 12.35 3.51
CA THR A 40 1.98 11.45 2.84
C THR A 40 0.68 11.33 3.64
N ARG A 41 0.75 11.10 4.95
CA ARG A 41 -0.44 11.03 5.82
C ARG A 41 -1.28 12.30 5.75
N THR A 42 -0.63 13.45 5.86
CA THR A 42 -1.30 14.76 5.77
C THR A 42 -1.98 14.94 4.41
N LEU A 43 -1.31 14.55 3.32
CA LEU A 43 -1.88 14.63 1.98
C LEU A 43 -3.11 13.73 1.83
N PHE A 44 -3.02 12.47 2.26
CA PHE A 44 -4.14 11.52 2.14
C PHE A 44 -5.32 11.89 3.06
N GLN A 45 -5.07 12.49 4.23
CA GLN A 45 -6.13 13.07 5.05
C GLN A 45 -6.91 14.15 4.27
N GLN A 46 -6.21 15.05 3.57
CA GLN A 46 -6.85 16.10 2.77
C GLN A 46 -7.61 15.52 1.57
N ILE A 47 -7.00 14.57 0.85
CA ILE A 47 -7.59 13.92 -0.33
C ILE A 47 -8.87 13.13 0.05
N LEU A 48 -8.85 12.42 1.18
CA LEU A 48 -9.95 11.53 1.58
C LEU A 48 -10.97 12.21 2.50
N ALA A 49 -10.75 13.44 2.96
CA ALA A 49 -11.67 14.14 3.86
C ALA A 49 -13.13 14.20 3.34
N PRO A 50 -13.42 14.58 2.06
CA PRO A 50 -14.79 14.61 1.57
C PRO A 50 -15.45 13.21 1.49
N PHE A 51 -14.65 12.19 1.19
CA PHE A 51 -15.09 10.80 1.16
C PHE A 51 -15.44 10.30 2.56
N ARG A 52 -14.57 10.53 3.55
CA ARG A 52 -14.80 10.17 4.96
C ARG A 52 -15.97 10.93 5.58
N ALA A 53 -16.22 12.17 5.14
CA ALA A 53 -17.39 12.96 5.56
C ALA A 53 -18.70 12.55 4.86
N GLY A 54 -18.68 11.57 3.94
CA GLY A 54 -19.85 11.13 3.19
C GLY A 54 -20.34 12.12 2.12
N GLN A 55 -19.55 13.16 1.82
CA GLN A 55 -19.87 14.18 0.81
C GLN A 55 -19.58 13.68 -0.61
N LYS A 56 -18.64 12.73 -0.75
CA LYS A 56 -18.25 12.09 -2.01
C LYS A 56 -18.39 10.58 -1.87
N LYS A 57 -18.93 9.94 -2.91
CA LYS A 57 -19.12 8.49 -2.98
C LYS A 57 -18.18 7.88 -4.02
N TRP A 58 -16.87 8.09 -3.85
CA TRP A 58 -15.88 7.45 -4.71
C TRP A 58 -15.80 5.97 -4.36
N ASN A 59 -15.68 5.12 -5.38
CA ASN A 59 -15.56 3.68 -5.20
C ASN A 59 -14.08 3.28 -5.21
N PHE A 60 -13.55 2.87 -4.04
CA PHE A 60 -12.17 2.42 -3.90
C PHE A 60 -12.11 0.91 -3.72
N ASN A 61 -11.32 0.24 -4.55
CA ASN A 61 -11.05 -1.21 -4.46
C ASN A 61 -9.89 -1.51 -3.51
N HIS A 62 -9.91 -0.85 -2.35
CA HIS A 62 -8.97 -1.10 -1.26
C HIS A 62 -9.70 -1.72 -0.09
N ASN A 63 -8.94 -2.44 0.73
CA ASN A 63 -9.33 -2.66 2.09
C ASN A 63 -9.52 -1.29 2.79
N PRO A 64 -10.68 -1.04 3.44
CA PRO A 64 -10.91 0.20 4.18
C PRO A 64 -9.81 0.50 5.21
N LEU A 65 -9.20 -0.54 5.78
CA LEU A 65 -8.12 -0.42 6.75
C LEU A 65 -6.80 0.07 6.12
N PHE A 66 -6.56 -0.19 4.83
CA PHE A 66 -5.43 0.40 4.12
C PHE A 66 -5.62 1.91 3.94
N LEU A 67 -6.85 2.36 3.65
CA LEU A 67 -7.15 3.80 3.61
C LEU A 67 -6.96 4.46 4.98
N ASP A 68 -7.32 3.78 6.07
CA ASP A 68 -7.06 4.25 7.43
C ASP A 68 -5.57 4.38 7.74
N PHE A 69 -4.76 3.43 7.26
CA PHE A 69 -3.30 3.49 7.34
C PHE A 69 -2.74 4.70 6.57
N LEU A 70 -3.23 4.94 5.35
CA LEU A 70 -2.84 6.10 4.55
C LEU A 70 -3.19 7.42 5.23
N THR A 71 -4.32 7.49 5.96
CA THR A 71 -4.69 8.68 6.74
C THR A 71 -4.04 8.73 8.14
N GLY A 72 -3.26 7.71 8.53
CA GLY A 72 -2.57 7.64 9.81
C GLY A 72 -3.43 7.24 11.01
N GLU A 73 -4.65 6.72 10.79
CA GLU A 73 -5.51 6.19 11.85
C GLU A 73 -5.06 4.79 12.32
N LYS A 74 -4.38 4.07 11.42
CA LYS A 74 -3.71 2.81 11.70
C LYS A 74 -2.22 2.96 11.41
N ASP A 75 -1.40 2.26 12.17
CA ASP A 75 0.02 2.06 11.86
C ASP A 75 0.24 0.57 11.60
N TYR A 76 0.89 0.27 10.48
CA TYR A 76 1.18 -1.08 10.04
C TYR A 76 2.65 -1.21 9.70
N GLU A 77 3.17 -2.42 9.88
CA GLU A 77 4.42 -2.86 9.27
C GLU A 77 4.10 -3.61 7.98
N CYS A 78 4.95 -3.50 6.97
CA CYS A 78 4.68 -4.15 5.69
C CYS A 78 4.78 -5.67 5.83
N THR A 79 4.02 -6.37 5.01
CA THR A 79 4.10 -7.82 4.83
C THR A 79 4.87 -8.11 3.54
N PRO A 80 6.21 -8.25 3.58
CA PRO A 80 7.05 -8.36 2.37
C PRO A 80 6.75 -9.61 1.53
N TRP A 81 6.23 -10.67 2.15
CA TRP A 81 5.79 -11.89 1.45
C TRP A 81 4.35 -11.80 0.91
N GLY A 82 3.64 -10.69 1.15
CA GLY A 82 2.21 -10.57 0.84
C GLY A 82 1.89 -10.42 -0.64
N MET A 83 2.88 -10.08 -1.46
CA MET A 83 2.74 -9.95 -2.91
C MET A 83 3.99 -10.46 -3.64
N PRO A 84 4.23 -11.79 -3.64
CA PRO A 84 5.37 -12.36 -4.35
C PRO A 84 5.18 -12.20 -5.86
N SER A 85 6.28 -11.97 -6.58
CA SER A 85 6.26 -11.76 -8.03
C SER A 85 7.20 -12.76 -8.72
N TYR A 86 6.72 -13.39 -9.79
CA TYR A 86 7.49 -14.28 -10.64
C TYR A 86 7.56 -13.69 -12.05
N SER A 87 8.76 -13.66 -12.62
CA SER A 87 9.01 -13.14 -13.96
C SER A 87 9.90 -14.11 -14.76
N VAL A 88 10.25 -13.74 -15.99
CA VAL A 88 11.23 -14.48 -16.80
C VAL A 88 12.61 -14.57 -16.15
N LEU A 89 12.90 -13.73 -15.15
CA LEU A 89 14.13 -13.71 -14.38
C LEU A 89 14.06 -14.58 -13.10
N GLY A 90 12.91 -15.22 -12.82
CA GLY A 90 12.69 -16.03 -11.63
C GLY A 90 11.77 -15.35 -10.61
N TRP A 91 11.87 -15.79 -9.35
CA TRP A 91 11.14 -15.23 -8.21
C TRP A 91 11.81 -13.97 -7.70
N GLN A 92 11.18 -12.81 -7.90
CA GLN A 92 11.68 -11.53 -7.43
C GLN A 92 11.86 -11.56 -5.91
N LYS A 93 13.01 -11.10 -5.42
CA LYS A 93 13.22 -10.91 -3.97
C LYS A 93 12.10 -10.06 -3.37
N PRO A 94 11.78 -10.22 -2.07
CA PRO A 94 10.46 -9.88 -1.50
C PRO A 94 9.94 -8.46 -1.78
N CYS A 95 10.83 -7.49 -1.97
CA CYS A 95 10.45 -6.14 -2.35
C CYS A 95 10.99 -5.79 -3.74
N TYR A 96 10.11 -5.81 -4.76
CA TYR A 96 10.47 -5.42 -6.13
C TYR A 96 10.95 -3.96 -6.24
N LEU A 97 10.58 -3.09 -5.29
CA LEU A 97 11.03 -1.70 -5.24
C LEU A 97 12.50 -1.56 -4.83
N LEU A 98 13.02 -2.52 -4.06
CA LEU A 98 14.44 -2.55 -3.70
C LEU A 98 15.29 -3.20 -4.80
N ASN A 99 14.65 -4.00 -5.67
CA ASN A 99 15.23 -4.70 -6.81
C ASN A 99 16.59 -5.35 -6.50
N GLU A 100 16.58 -6.25 -5.53
CA GLU A 100 17.77 -6.92 -5.00
C GLU A 100 18.12 -8.22 -5.76
N GLY A 101 17.45 -8.46 -6.89
CA GLY A 101 17.58 -9.66 -7.72
C GLY A 101 16.43 -10.65 -7.58
N HIS A 102 16.67 -11.89 -8.03
CA HIS A 102 15.69 -12.97 -8.12
C HIS A 102 16.27 -14.29 -7.57
N TYR A 103 15.38 -15.18 -7.15
CA TYR A 103 15.65 -16.58 -6.83
C TYR A 103 15.13 -17.50 -7.94
N GLU A 104 15.70 -18.69 -8.07
CA GLU A 104 15.30 -19.64 -9.12
C GLU A 104 14.01 -20.36 -8.77
N SER A 105 13.78 -20.60 -7.47
CA SER A 105 12.58 -21.29 -6.99
C SER A 105 11.87 -20.52 -5.86
N PHE A 106 10.58 -20.83 -5.68
CA PHE A 106 9.81 -20.26 -4.58
C PHE A 106 10.35 -20.70 -3.22
N GLN A 107 10.88 -21.92 -3.11
CA GLN A 107 11.46 -22.44 -1.88
C GLN A 107 12.69 -21.62 -1.47
N GLU A 108 13.57 -21.29 -2.43
CA GLU A 108 14.70 -20.39 -2.17
C GLU A 108 14.26 -19.00 -1.71
N LEU A 109 13.16 -18.48 -2.27
CA LEU A 109 12.59 -17.21 -1.80
C LEU A 109 12.15 -17.29 -0.34
N LEU A 110 11.61 -18.41 0.11
CA LEU A 110 11.22 -18.60 1.51
C LEU A 110 12.42 -18.75 2.44
N ASP A 111 13.37 -19.61 2.07
CA ASP A 111 14.44 -20.06 2.96
C ASP A 111 15.64 -19.10 3.00
N ASN A 112 15.97 -18.45 1.87
CA ASN A 112 17.17 -17.64 1.74
C ASN A 112 16.90 -16.14 1.89
N THR A 113 15.63 -15.73 2.02
CA THR A 113 15.28 -14.34 2.31
C THR A 113 15.52 -14.01 3.77
N ASP A 114 16.29 -12.97 4.01
CA ASP A 114 16.43 -12.40 5.35
C ASP A 114 15.27 -11.43 5.64
N TRP A 115 14.16 -11.98 6.14
CA TRP A 115 12.90 -11.27 6.33
C TRP A 115 13.00 -10.09 7.31
N GLU A 116 13.94 -10.14 8.26
CA GLU A 116 14.11 -9.12 9.30
C GLU A 116 14.63 -7.79 8.75
N HIS A 117 15.21 -7.78 7.54
CA HIS A 117 15.73 -6.59 6.87
C HIS A 117 14.68 -5.78 6.10
N TYR A 118 13.41 -6.21 6.12
CA TYR A 118 12.32 -5.56 5.40
C TYR A 118 11.31 -4.90 6.36
N GLY A 119 10.70 -3.82 5.90
CA GLY A 119 9.74 -3.04 6.68
C GLY A 119 10.40 -1.96 7.53
N ARG A 120 9.59 -1.13 8.18
CA ARG A 120 10.10 0.04 8.89
C ARG A 120 10.83 -0.39 10.17
N ALA A 121 10.32 -1.40 10.86
CA ALA A 121 10.92 -1.94 12.08
C ALA A 121 12.35 -2.49 11.89
N SER A 122 12.74 -2.84 10.66
CA SER A 122 14.08 -3.37 10.33
C SER A 122 15.24 -2.37 10.52
N GLY A 123 14.94 -1.06 10.58
CA GLY A 123 15.96 0.00 10.51
C GLY A 123 16.53 0.22 9.10
N ASN A 124 16.06 -0.52 8.08
CA ASN A 124 16.45 -0.30 6.69
C ASN A 124 15.99 1.10 6.23
N PRO A 125 16.91 2.01 5.86
CA PRO A 125 16.57 3.38 5.48
C PRO A 125 15.62 3.42 4.28
N LYS A 126 15.70 2.43 3.37
CA LYS A 126 14.85 2.36 2.17
C LYS A 126 13.39 2.01 2.52
N CYS A 127 13.12 1.46 3.70
CA CYS A 127 11.78 1.07 4.11
C CYS A 127 11.09 2.11 5.03
N GLN A 128 11.83 3.07 5.59
CA GLN A 128 11.34 3.92 6.68
C GLN A 128 10.11 4.75 6.31
N ASP A 129 10.10 5.31 5.10
CA ASP A 129 9.01 6.16 4.61
C ASP A 129 8.01 5.39 3.72
N CYS A 130 8.18 4.08 3.55
CA CYS A 130 7.33 3.30 2.65
C CYS A 130 5.89 3.23 3.16
N MET A 131 4.95 3.50 2.24
CA MET A 131 3.50 3.35 2.44
C MET A 131 2.84 2.68 1.22
N MET A 132 3.63 1.96 0.40
CA MET A 132 3.19 1.42 -0.88
C MET A 132 2.19 0.29 -0.72
N HIS A 133 1.12 0.32 -1.51
CA HIS A 133 0.00 -0.62 -1.45
C HIS A 133 0.44 -2.09 -1.41
N CYS A 134 1.38 -2.49 -2.27
CA CYS A 134 1.84 -3.88 -2.39
C CYS A 134 2.32 -4.52 -1.08
N GLY A 135 2.88 -3.73 -0.17
CA GLY A 135 3.40 -4.23 1.11
C GLY A 135 2.40 -4.10 2.26
N PHE A 136 1.47 -3.15 2.20
CA PHE A 136 0.58 -2.82 3.33
C PHE A 136 -0.88 -3.26 3.11
N GLU A 137 -1.33 -3.42 1.87
CA GLU A 137 -2.64 -4.00 1.58
C GLU A 137 -2.75 -5.45 2.09
N PRO A 138 -1.75 -6.33 1.94
CA PRO A 138 -1.80 -7.67 2.55
C PRO A 138 -1.87 -7.59 4.08
N THR A 139 -1.17 -6.65 4.71
CA THR A 139 -1.25 -6.43 6.16
C THR A 139 -2.65 -6.00 6.58
N ALA A 140 -3.24 -5.04 5.85
CA ALA A 140 -4.61 -4.59 6.06
C ALA A 140 -5.61 -5.74 5.85
N ALA A 141 -5.41 -6.60 4.86
CA ALA A 141 -6.22 -7.79 4.61
C ALA A 141 -6.19 -8.76 5.79
N VAL A 142 -5.01 -9.02 6.36
CA VAL A 142 -4.90 -9.85 7.56
C VAL A 142 -5.57 -9.18 8.78
N ASP A 143 -5.42 -7.86 8.96
CA ASP A 143 -6.08 -7.13 10.05
C ASP A 143 -7.61 -7.12 9.90
N ALA A 144 -8.13 -7.11 8.66
CA ALA A 144 -9.56 -7.17 8.37
C ALA A 144 -10.21 -8.50 8.77
N LEU A 145 -9.44 -9.58 8.80
CA LEU A 145 -9.90 -10.90 9.26
C LEU A 145 -9.98 -10.99 10.80
N GLN A 146 -9.45 -10.00 11.53
CA GLN A 146 -9.56 -9.99 12.99
C GLN A 146 -11.00 -9.66 13.43
N PRO A 147 -11.53 -10.32 14.48
CA PRO A 147 -12.92 -10.12 14.92
C PRO A 147 -13.31 -8.66 15.17
N ASN A 148 -12.38 -7.87 15.69
CA ASN A 148 -12.60 -6.45 16.02
C ASN A 148 -12.74 -5.55 14.78
N ASN A 149 -12.20 -5.95 13.62
CA ASN A 149 -12.28 -5.16 12.38
C ASN A 149 -13.27 -5.76 11.36
N MET A 150 -13.73 -6.99 11.56
CA MET A 150 -14.58 -7.72 10.60
C MET A 150 -15.85 -6.96 10.22
N GLY A 151 -16.51 -6.29 11.17
CA GLY A 151 -17.70 -5.48 10.88
C GLY A 151 -17.41 -4.31 9.92
N ARG A 152 -16.25 -3.67 10.08
CA ARG A 152 -15.81 -2.56 9.23
C ARG A 152 -15.38 -3.07 7.84
N ALA A 153 -14.69 -4.20 7.79
CA ALA A 153 -14.31 -4.85 6.53
C ALA A 153 -15.53 -5.26 5.70
N VAL A 154 -16.55 -5.85 6.35
CA VAL A 154 -17.80 -6.25 5.68
C VAL A 154 -18.61 -5.04 5.22
N ALA A 155 -18.73 -3.99 6.06
CA ALA A 155 -19.35 -2.73 5.62
C ALA A 155 -18.64 -2.15 4.38
N GLY A 156 -17.32 -2.36 4.31
CA GLY A 156 -16.48 -2.00 3.18
C GLY A 156 -16.78 -2.73 1.86
N LEU A 157 -17.62 -3.77 1.85
CA LEU A 157 -18.01 -4.50 0.63
C LEU A 157 -19.34 -4.01 0.04
N PHE A 158 -20.08 -3.17 0.76
CA PHE A 158 -21.45 -2.76 0.41
C PHE A 158 -21.59 -1.23 0.21
N TRP A 159 -20.55 -0.57 -0.33
CA TRP A 159 -20.56 0.86 -0.67
C TRP A 159 -21.59 1.24 -1.74
#